data_AF-A0A7C3MCJ4-F1
#
_entry.id   AF-A0A7C3MCJ4-F1
#
_cell.length_a   1.000
_cell.length_b   1.000
_cell.length_c   1.000
_cell.angle_alpha   90.00
_cell.angle_beta   90.00
_cell.angle_gamma   90.00
#
_symmetry.space_group_name_H-M   'P 1'
#
loop_
_entity.id
_entity.type
_entity.pdbx_description
1 polymer ?
#
loop_
_entity_poly.entity_id
_entity_poly.type
_entity_poly.pdbx_seq_one_letter_code
_entity_poly.pdbx_strand_id
1 'polypeptide(L)'
;MKVEMLYWVDQVGGKVERLGVELKPFGYKMAPVTQWKTLIAEEDVEVKKGKPVVVKVKPVDIPDNTIVGPLNIMRHALGSVIDVVECGIPDRVEEEKCINQVLFIPVDDGTIKAGDLVGVLKVFFIKTGLLSKIPMLKPPKVELREDIVEASITWRDNGNIYRERMKTKVFGYTRSHIGVWELLIADERVKVKKGDVVRIKIKEVNLPPNTVVVPLSFMRNAYGTVLDVVQLGRPRKVEEEKKIQQAVFLAVEDGWIEEGDLLGVINVYFVGVEKLSGIPLELEPREVNLVYRSGGGIIRKKVSVEPFGYRRAASATWEVLVANERKEVRYGEPCLIKIKKVKIPRNTIVYQMCIMRHAYGAFVDLYSETPLQKVEEERYADRALFYPIADGEVREGEIIGIINLYSVEVGTLSKVKQWLDSWLDEMGEAFAESEWPMW
;
A
#
# COMPACT_ATOMS: atom_id res chain seq x y z
N MET A 1 9.38 16.35 18.51
CA MET A 1 10.74 15.96 18.07
C MET A 1 11.10 16.79 16.86
N LYS A 2 12.30 17.38 16.79
CA LYS A 2 12.76 18.06 15.57
C LYS A 2 13.42 17.05 14.64
N VAL A 3 13.06 17.10 13.36
CA VAL A 3 13.60 16.25 12.28
C VAL A 3 13.82 17.11 11.03
N GLU A 4 14.50 16.58 10.04
CA GLU A 4 14.69 17.26 8.75
C GLU A 4 13.92 16.53 7.65
N MET A 5 13.28 17.27 6.76
CA MET A 5 12.68 16.73 5.54
C MET A 5 13.51 17.19 4.35
N LEU A 6 14.05 16.25 3.59
CA LEU A 6 14.72 16.52 2.32
C LEU A 6 13.69 16.48 1.19
N TYR A 7 13.55 17.58 0.46
CA TYR A 7 12.53 17.72 -0.59
C TYR A 7 13.10 18.43 -1.82
N TRP A 8 12.42 18.31 -2.96
CA TRP A 8 12.74 19.07 -4.18
C TRP A 8 12.11 20.46 -4.13
N VAL A 9 12.88 21.48 -4.49
CA VAL A 9 12.42 22.88 -4.51
C VAL A 9 11.66 23.18 -5.80
N ASP A 10 12.07 22.57 -6.90
CA ASP A 10 11.59 22.85 -8.25
C ASP A 10 10.84 21.65 -8.86
N GLN A 11 11.56 20.60 -9.19
CA GLN A 11 11.05 19.41 -9.86
C GLN A 11 11.79 18.17 -9.37
N VAL A 12 11.19 17.00 -9.61
CA VAL A 12 11.82 15.72 -9.28
C VAL A 12 13.16 15.58 -9.99
N GLY A 13 14.21 15.30 -9.22
CA GLY A 13 15.60 15.22 -9.68
C GLY A 13 16.30 16.57 -9.81
N GLY A 14 15.63 17.68 -9.49
CA GLY A 14 16.19 19.03 -9.49
C GLY A 14 16.89 19.41 -8.17
N LYS A 15 16.80 20.68 -7.80
CA LYS A 15 17.46 21.21 -6.60
C LYS A 15 16.76 20.68 -5.33
N VAL A 16 17.55 20.23 -4.37
CA VAL A 16 17.04 19.78 -3.06
C VAL A 16 17.36 20.76 -1.93
N GLU A 17 16.45 20.87 -0.97
CA GLU A 17 16.64 21.62 0.27
C GLU A 17 16.16 20.81 1.49
N ARG A 18 16.55 21.26 2.68
CA ARG A 18 16.14 20.67 3.95
C ARG A 18 15.23 21.62 4.71
N LEU A 19 14.07 21.10 5.11
CA LEU A 19 13.14 21.82 5.96
C LEU A 19 13.15 21.20 7.37
N GLY A 20 13.38 22.02 8.39
CA GLY A 20 13.23 21.59 9.78
C GLY A 20 11.75 21.42 10.12
N VAL A 21 11.36 20.22 10.56
CA VAL A 21 9.98 19.88 10.91
C VAL A 21 9.89 19.55 12.39
N GLU A 22 8.94 20.19 13.09
CA GLU A 22 8.62 19.83 14.47
C GLU A 22 7.45 18.85 14.52
N LEU A 23 7.76 17.60 14.87
CA LEU A 23 6.78 16.54 15.03
C LEU A 23 6.09 16.63 16.39
N LYS A 24 4.76 16.58 16.36
CA LYS A 24 3.89 16.46 17.53
C LYS A 24 3.19 15.10 17.51
N PRO A 25 2.89 14.51 18.67
CA PRO A 25 2.16 13.25 18.74
C PRO A 25 0.71 13.45 18.31
N PHE A 26 0.45 13.17 17.04
CA PHE A 26 -0.87 13.25 16.44
C PHE A 26 -1.37 11.86 16.05
N GLY A 27 -2.69 11.73 16.06
CA GLY A 27 -3.36 10.68 15.34
C GLY A 27 -4.63 11.25 14.72
N TYR A 28 -5.47 10.35 14.24
CA TYR A 28 -6.61 10.74 13.47
C TYR A 28 -7.76 9.75 13.61
N LYS A 29 -8.95 10.22 13.26
CA LYS A 29 -10.14 9.39 13.08
C LYS A 29 -10.61 9.49 11.64
N MET A 30 -10.90 8.34 11.03
CA MET A 30 -11.33 8.24 9.64
C MET A 30 -12.85 8.36 9.51
N ALA A 31 -13.31 8.92 8.38
CA ALA A 31 -14.68 8.75 7.90
C ALA A 31 -14.96 7.28 7.53
N PRO A 32 -16.22 6.82 7.48
CA PRO A 32 -16.49 5.47 6.98
C PRO A 32 -16.28 5.37 5.45
N VAL A 33 -16.29 6.48 4.72
CA VAL A 33 -16.18 6.52 3.25
C VAL A 33 -14.73 6.64 2.77
N THR A 34 -14.44 6.05 1.61
CA THR A 34 -13.20 6.22 0.83
C THR A 34 -13.55 6.60 -0.60
N GLN A 35 -12.79 7.52 -1.20
CA GLN A 35 -12.94 7.91 -2.60
C GLN A 35 -11.75 7.41 -3.42
N TRP A 36 -11.96 7.07 -4.69
CA TRP A 36 -10.90 6.75 -5.64
C TRP A 36 -10.63 7.93 -6.56
N LYS A 37 -9.35 8.25 -6.74
CA LYS A 37 -8.87 9.15 -7.77
C LYS A 37 -7.99 8.37 -8.75
N THR A 38 -8.29 8.46 -10.03
CA THR A 38 -7.54 7.78 -11.09
C THR A 38 -6.27 8.55 -11.43
N LEU A 39 -5.14 7.86 -11.56
CA LEU A 39 -3.85 8.42 -11.94
C LEU A 39 -3.63 8.12 -13.42
N ILE A 40 -3.62 9.16 -14.27
CA ILE A 40 -3.57 9.02 -15.73
C ILE A 40 -2.28 9.60 -16.25
N ALA A 41 -1.49 8.83 -16.99
CA ALA A 41 -0.26 9.30 -17.63
C ALA A 41 -0.54 10.53 -18.52
N GLU A 42 0.25 11.58 -18.35
CA GLU A 42 0.15 12.80 -19.15
C GLU A 42 0.97 12.72 -20.44
N GLU A 43 2.03 11.91 -20.43
CA GLU A 43 2.99 11.76 -21.52
C GLU A 43 3.32 10.28 -21.78
N ASP A 44 3.87 10.00 -22.97
CA ASP A 44 4.45 8.71 -23.28
C ASP A 44 5.77 8.55 -22.51
N VAL A 45 5.94 7.44 -21.80
CA VAL A 45 7.14 7.15 -20.99
C VAL A 45 7.66 5.75 -21.33
N GLU A 46 8.90 5.69 -21.80
CA GLU A 46 9.64 4.44 -21.95
C GLU A 46 10.10 3.96 -20.58
N VAL A 47 9.77 2.71 -20.26
CA VAL A 47 10.08 2.10 -18.97
C VAL A 47 10.93 0.86 -19.16
N LYS A 48 11.83 0.65 -18.18
CA LYS A 48 12.69 -0.54 -18.11
C LYS A 48 12.41 -1.30 -16.84
N LYS A 49 12.29 -2.61 -16.96
CA LYS A 49 12.06 -3.53 -15.84
C LYS A 49 13.05 -3.27 -14.70
N GLY A 50 12.51 -3.15 -13.48
CA GLY A 50 13.29 -2.94 -12.25
C GLY A 50 13.96 -1.58 -12.13
N LYS A 51 13.68 -0.63 -13.04
CA LYS A 51 14.18 0.75 -12.95
C LYS A 51 13.05 1.67 -12.50
N PRO A 52 13.08 2.20 -11.27
CA PRO A 52 12.04 3.09 -10.79
C PRO A 52 11.99 4.34 -11.67
N VAL A 53 10.78 4.76 -12.04
CA VAL A 53 10.56 5.90 -12.91
C VAL A 53 9.46 6.78 -12.36
N VAL A 54 9.67 8.09 -12.43
CA VAL A 54 8.67 9.08 -12.05
C VAL A 54 7.88 9.40 -13.30
N VAL A 55 6.59 9.07 -13.28
CA VAL A 55 5.68 9.29 -14.41
C VAL A 55 4.83 10.51 -14.09
N LYS A 56 4.80 11.50 -14.99
CA LYS A 56 3.86 12.60 -14.89
C LYS A 56 2.45 12.09 -15.15
N VAL A 57 1.53 12.51 -14.29
CA VAL A 57 0.11 12.23 -14.39
C VAL A 57 -0.67 13.52 -14.40
N LYS A 58 -1.85 13.48 -15.01
CA LYS A 58 -2.79 14.60 -14.95
C LYS A 58 -2.98 15.00 -13.47
N PRO A 59 -2.89 16.30 -13.13
CA PRO A 59 -3.02 16.75 -11.76
C PRO A 59 -4.31 16.25 -11.09
N VAL A 60 -4.17 15.79 -9.86
CA VAL A 60 -5.26 15.33 -9.01
C VAL A 60 -5.28 16.16 -7.75
N ASP A 61 -6.39 16.86 -7.53
CA ASP A 61 -6.63 17.57 -6.28
C ASP A 61 -7.02 16.59 -5.18
N ILE A 62 -6.36 16.74 -4.05
CA ILE A 62 -6.54 15.96 -2.84
C ILE A 62 -7.02 16.93 -1.76
N PRO A 63 -8.26 16.76 -1.25
CA PRO A 63 -8.81 17.64 -0.23
C PRO A 63 -7.95 17.69 1.02
N ASP A 64 -8.09 18.78 1.77
CA ASP A 64 -7.53 18.88 3.10
C ASP A 64 -7.98 17.72 4.00
N ASN A 65 -7.23 17.47 5.08
CA ASN A 65 -7.56 16.44 6.05
C ASN A 65 -7.79 15.05 5.42
N THR A 66 -6.95 14.69 4.45
CA THR A 66 -6.97 13.37 3.82
C THR A 66 -5.61 12.70 3.90
N ILE A 67 -5.63 11.37 3.93
CA ILE A 67 -4.45 10.55 3.66
C ILE A 67 -4.72 9.69 2.43
N VAL A 68 -3.65 9.28 1.76
CA VAL A 68 -3.76 8.53 0.50
C VAL A 68 -2.96 7.23 0.53
N GLY A 69 -3.36 6.29 -0.33
CA GLY A 69 -2.61 5.07 -0.61
C GLY A 69 -3.05 4.42 -1.92
N PRO A 70 -2.15 3.75 -2.65
CA PRO A 70 -2.49 3.12 -3.92
C PRO A 70 -3.48 1.98 -3.71
N LEU A 71 -4.33 1.74 -4.70
CA LEU A 71 -5.14 0.54 -4.79
C LEU A 71 -4.27 -0.63 -5.26
N ASN A 72 -4.04 -1.60 -4.38
CA ASN A 72 -3.07 -2.67 -4.62
C ASN A 72 -3.71 -3.87 -5.31
N ILE A 73 -3.95 -3.74 -6.61
CA ILE A 73 -3.97 -4.84 -7.57
C ILE A 73 -3.44 -4.17 -8.84
N MET A 74 -2.31 -4.64 -9.38
CA MET A 74 -1.58 -3.98 -10.46
C MET A 74 -2.54 -3.47 -11.56
N ARG A 75 -2.58 -2.15 -11.74
CA ARG A 75 -3.55 -1.48 -12.63
C ARG A 75 -3.02 -1.15 -14.01
N HIS A 76 -1.72 -1.33 -14.22
CA HIS A 76 -1.07 -1.10 -15.51
C HIS A 76 -0.32 -2.34 -15.96
N ALA A 77 -0.37 -2.67 -17.25
CA ALA A 77 0.24 -3.88 -17.82
C ALA A 77 1.76 -4.01 -17.59
N LEU A 78 2.42 -2.87 -17.36
CA LEU A 78 3.88 -2.77 -17.24
C LEU A 78 4.39 -2.63 -15.81
N GLY A 79 3.53 -2.51 -14.78
CA GLY A 79 4.01 -2.31 -13.40
C GLY A 79 3.03 -1.64 -12.46
N SER A 80 3.55 -1.23 -11.30
CA SER A 80 2.77 -0.73 -10.17
C SER A 80 3.22 0.65 -9.71
N VAL A 81 2.26 1.46 -9.25
CA VAL A 81 2.53 2.68 -8.50
C VAL A 81 2.79 2.30 -7.04
N ILE A 82 3.96 2.67 -6.51
CA ILE A 82 4.32 2.41 -5.11
C ILE A 82 4.26 3.66 -4.24
N ASP A 83 4.36 4.85 -4.85
CA ASP A 83 4.30 6.13 -4.15
C ASP A 83 3.80 7.24 -5.08
N VAL A 84 3.40 8.36 -4.50
CA VAL A 84 2.98 9.57 -5.24
C VAL A 84 3.81 10.77 -4.80
N VAL A 85 3.95 11.74 -5.70
CA VAL A 85 4.71 12.96 -5.44
C VAL A 85 3.75 14.15 -5.51
N GLU A 86 3.80 14.99 -4.47
CA GLU A 86 3.02 16.22 -4.39
C GLU A 86 3.58 17.29 -5.32
N CYS A 87 2.71 18.20 -5.75
CA CYS A 87 3.07 19.39 -6.50
C CYS A 87 3.87 20.34 -5.59
N GLY A 88 5.12 20.63 -5.95
CA GLY A 88 5.95 21.56 -5.20
C GLY A 88 6.44 21.00 -3.86
N ILE A 89 6.28 21.80 -2.80
CA ILE A 89 6.80 21.48 -1.46
C ILE A 89 5.79 20.58 -0.73
N PRO A 90 6.21 19.49 -0.06
CA PRO A 90 5.27 18.64 0.67
C PRO A 90 4.50 19.40 1.75
N ASP A 91 3.18 19.33 1.68
CA ASP A 91 2.27 20.04 2.57
C ASP A 91 1.86 19.19 3.79
N ARG A 92 1.26 19.86 4.77
CA ARG A 92 0.68 19.20 5.95
C ARG A 92 -0.59 18.46 5.58
N VAL A 93 -0.96 17.49 6.41
CA VAL A 93 -2.17 16.69 6.18
C VAL A 93 -3.45 17.54 6.25
N GLU A 94 -3.45 18.62 7.04
CA GLU A 94 -4.53 19.59 7.20
C GLU A 94 -4.69 20.56 6.02
N GLU A 95 -3.86 20.47 4.99
CA GLU A 95 -3.87 21.36 3.83
C GLU A 95 -4.28 20.59 2.57
N GLU A 96 -4.90 21.26 1.61
CA GLU A 96 -5.18 20.70 0.28
C GLU A 96 -3.87 20.37 -0.43
N LYS A 97 -3.84 19.29 -1.21
CA LYS A 97 -2.65 18.85 -1.93
C LYS A 97 -2.97 18.66 -3.40
N CYS A 98 -1.94 18.78 -4.22
CA CYS A 98 -1.98 18.42 -5.63
C CYS A 98 -1.02 17.26 -5.84
N ILE A 99 -1.43 16.24 -6.59
CA ILE A 99 -0.57 15.14 -7.03
C ILE A 99 -0.51 15.18 -8.55
N ASN A 100 0.68 15.33 -9.14
CA ASN A 100 0.88 15.33 -10.59
C ASN A 100 1.94 14.32 -11.04
N GLN A 101 2.48 13.52 -10.12
CA GLN A 101 3.55 12.58 -10.40
C GLN A 101 3.38 11.32 -9.56
N VAL A 102 3.77 10.18 -10.12
CA VAL A 102 3.75 8.89 -9.45
C VAL A 102 5.10 8.21 -9.57
N LEU A 103 5.52 7.53 -8.50
CA LEU A 103 6.65 6.61 -8.56
C LEU A 103 6.14 5.25 -9.06
N PHE A 104 6.50 4.93 -10.29
CA PHE A 104 6.13 3.70 -10.97
C PHE A 104 7.30 2.72 -10.99
N ILE A 105 7.04 1.46 -10.64
CA ILE A 105 8.02 0.38 -10.68
C ILE A 105 7.65 -0.58 -11.82
N PRO A 106 8.42 -0.58 -12.92
CA PRO A 106 8.16 -1.45 -14.05
C PRO A 106 8.51 -2.91 -13.73
N VAL A 107 7.60 -3.82 -14.04
CA VAL A 107 7.83 -5.28 -14.00
C VAL A 107 8.28 -5.84 -15.34
N ASP A 108 8.14 -5.06 -16.41
CA ASP A 108 8.55 -5.39 -17.77
C ASP A 108 8.93 -4.10 -18.53
N ASP A 109 9.72 -4.25 -19.59
CA ASP A 109 10.05 -3.17 -20.51
C ASP A 109 8.83 -2.80 -21.37
N GLY A 110 8.77 -1.54 -21.80
CA GLY A 110 7.77 -1.06 -22.77
C GLY A 110 7.47 0.42 -22.64
N THR A 111 6.35 0.85 -23.22
CA THR A 111 5.92 2.25 -23.19
C THR A 111 4.59 2.39 -22.45
N ILE A 112 4.56 3.23 -21.42
CA ILE A 112 3.33 3.81 -20.88
C ILE A 112 2.88 4.88 -21.87
N LYS A 113 1.62 4.86 -22.31
CA LYS A 113 1.10 5.85 -23.26
C LYS A 113 0.36 6.97 -22.54
N ALA A 114 0.42 8.18 -23.10
CA ALA A 114 -0.40 9.29 -22.64
C ALA A 114 -1.88 8.87 -22.64
N GLY A 115 -2.57 9.14 -21.53
CA GLY A 115 -3.95 8.70 -21.31
C GLY A 115 -4.10 7.31 -20.68
N ASP A 116 -3.03 6.57 -20.42
CA ASP A 116 -3.10 5.29 -19.70
C ASP A 116 -3.40 5.49 -18.22
N LEU A 117 -4.23 4.60 -17.66
CA LEU A 117 -4.40 4.46 -16.23
C LEU A 117 -3.16 3.79 -15.63
N VAL A 118 -2.31 4.56 -14.95
CA VAL A 118 -1.10 4.01 -14.32
C VAL A 118 -1.37 3.50 -12.90
N GLY A 119 -2.41 3.99 -12.25
CA GLY A 119 -2.80 3.60 -10.90
C GLY A 119 -4.11 4.21 -10.44
N VAL A 120 -4.56 3.80 -9.25
CA VAL A 120 -5.72 4.39 -8.57
C VAL A 120 -5.31 4.72 -7.15
N LEU A 121 -5.65 5.92 -6.69
CA LEU A 121 -5.37 6.41 -5.36
C LEU A 121 -6.62 6.34 -4.49
N LYS A 122 -6.54 5.62 -3.36
CA LYS A 122 -7.55 5.65 -2.30
C LYS A 122 -7.34 6.91 -1.49
N VAL A 123 -8.34 7.77 -1.41
CA VAL A 123 -8.38 8.98 -0.59
C VAL A 123 -9.23 8.71 0.63
N PHE A 124 -8.62 8.79 1.81
CA PHE A 124 -9.27 8.57 3.09
C PHE A 124 -9.44 9.91 3.80
N PHE A 125 -10.68 10.30 4.04
CA PHE A 125 -11.00 11.49 4.82
C PHE A 125 -10.77 11.23 6.30
N ILE A 126 -10.07 12.15 6.95
CA ILE A 126 -9.68 12.05 8.34
C ILE A 126 -9.97 13.33 9.11
N LYS A 127 -9.92 13.23 10.44
CA LYS A 127 -9.84 14.39 11.32
C LYS A 127 -8.65 14.19 12.23
N THR A 128 -7.71 15.14 12.21
CA THR A 128 -6.50 15.07 13.03
C THR A 128 -6.76 15.59 14.44
N GLY A 129 -5.95 15.13 15.39
CA GLY A 129 -5.99 15.63 16.75
C GLY A 129 -4.88 15.05 17.60
N LEU A 130 -4.56 15.73 18.70
CA LEU A 130 -3.62 15.22 19.70
C LEU A 130 -4.08 13.85 20.18
N LEU A 131 -3.13 12.94 20.45
CA LEU A 131 -3.44 11.56 20.89
C LEU A 131 -4.47 11.52 22.05
N SER A 132 -4.36 12.43 23.01
CA SER A 132 -5.27 12.55 24.16
C SER A 132 -6.72 12.91 23.80
N LYS A 133 -6.96 13.46 22.62
CA LYS A 133 -8.29 13.93 22.16
C LYS A 133 -8.91 13.03 21.09
N ILE A 134 -8.20 12.01 20.61
CA ILE A 134 -8.68 11.09 19.55
C ILE A 134 -10.05 10.46 19.89
N PRO A 135 -10.31 9.97 21.12
CA PRO A 135 -11.61 9.38 21.45
C PRO A 135 -12.79 10.35 21.25
N MET A 136 -12.54 11.66 21.38
CA MET A 136 -13.55 12.72 21.27
C MET A 136 -13.73 13.24 19.85
N LEU A 137 -12.89 12.81 18.89
CA LEU A 137 -13.02 13.24 17.50
C LEU A 137 -14.29 12.63 16.88
N LYS A 138 -15.07 13.48 16.22
CA LYS A 138 -16.10 13.04 15.29
C LYS A 138 -15.47 12.82 13.91
N PRO A 139 -15.90 11.79 13.16
CA PRO A 139 -15.50 11.64 11.77
C PRO A 139 -15.77 12.94 10.98
N PRO A 140 -14.94 13.28 9.99
CA PRO A 140 -15.20 14.46 9.15
C PRO A 140 -16.46 14.25 8.30
N LYS A 141 -17.13 15.34 7.92
CA LYS A 141 -18.14 15.30 6.86
C LYS A 141 -17.42 15.21 5.52
N VAL A 142 -17.96 14.43 4.60
CA VAL A 142 -17.35 14.18 3.28
C VAL A 142 -18.31 14.64 2.21
N GLU A 143 -17.87 15.55 1.35
CA GLU A 143 -18.55 15.94 0.11
C GLU A 143 -17.78 15.33 -1.06
N LEU A 144 -18.40 14.40 -1.78
CA LEU A 144 -17.78 13.77 -2.94
C LEU A 144 -18.04 14.64 -4.17
N ARG A 145 -16.97 14.97 -4.90
CA ARG A 145 -17.08 15.60 -6.23
C ARG A 145 -17.21 14.50 -7.28
N GLU A 146 -18.26 14.58 -8.10
CA GLU A 146 -18.42 13.75 -9.28
C GLU A 146 -17.56 14.32 -10.42
N ASP A 147 -16.47 13.63 -10.74
CA ASP A 147 -15.70 13.87 -11.95
C ASP A 147 -15.89 12.69 -12.90
N ILE A 148 -16.04 12.96 -14.21
CA ILE A 148 -15.97 11.92 -15.22
C ILE A 148 -14.55 11.87 -15.75
N VAL A 149 -13.96 10.69 -15.69
CA VAL A 149 -12.59 10.44 -16.09
C VAL A 149 -12.58 9.54 -17.32
N GLU A 150 -11.80 9.94 -18.33
CA GLU A 150 -11.46 9.12 -19.48
C GLU A 150 -10.00 8.67 -19.37
N ALA A 151 -9.79 7.36 -19.40
CA ALA A 151 -8.47 6.72 -19.32
C ALA A 151 -8.45 5.44 -20.14
N SER A 152 -7.25 4.98 -20.52
CA SER A 152 -7.08 3.66 -21.10
C SER A 152 -6.66 2.67 -20.02
N ILE A 153 -7.48 1.65 -19.76
CA ILE A 153 -7.04 0.52 -18.95
C ILE A 153 -6.07 -0.33 -19.77
N THR A 154 -5.03 -0.83 -19.13
CA THR A 154 -4.05 -1.71 -19.77
C THR A 154 -3.92 -2.99 -18.97
N TRP A 155 -3.74 -4.10 -19.68
CA TRP A 155 -3.42 -5.38 -19.05
C TRP A 155 -2.57 -6.22 -19.97
N ARG A 156 -1.95 -7.24 -19.37
CA ARG A 156 -1.22 -8.24 -20.10
C ARG A 156 -2.00 -9.55 -20.11
N ASP A 157 -2.05 -10.17 -21.27
CA ASP A 157 -2.56 -11.53 -21.44
C ASP A 157 -1.77 -12.22 -22.57
N ASN A 158 -1.31 -13.45 -22.32
CA ASN A 158 -0.49 -14.23 -23.24
C ASN A 158 0.69 -13.47 -23.89
N GLY A 159 1.37 -12.63 -23.10
CA GLY A 159 2.51 -11.81 -23.56
C GLY A 159 2.13 -10.51 -24.28
N ASN A 160 0.88 -10.36 -24.72
CA ASN A 160 0.37 -9.16 -25.39
C ASN A 160 -0.08 -8.11 -24.38
N ILE A 161 0.12 -6.83 -24.72
CA ILE A 161 -0.44 -5.71 -23.96
C ILE A 161 -1.71 -5.25 -24.67
N TYR A 162 -2.82 -5.32 -23.94
CA TYR A 162 -4.11 -4.81 -24.38
C TYR A 162 -4.34 -3.43 -23.80
N ARG A 163 -5.04 -2.59 -24.56
CA ARG A 163 -5.38 -1.22 -24.17
C ARG A 163 -6.81 -0.93 -24.61
N GLU A 164 -7.65 -0.54 -23.65
CA GLU A 164 -9.07 -0.27 -23.89
C GLU A 164 -9.41 1.07 -23.24
N ARG A 165 -10.00 1.99 -24.03
CA ARG A 165 -10.50 3.26 -23.49
C ARG A 165 -11.73 3.00 -22.65
N MET A 166 -11.77 3.59 -21.47
CA MET A 166 -12.92 3.58 -20.60
C MET A 166 -13.26 5.01 -20.14
N LYS A 167 -14.55 5.20 -19.85
CA LYS A 167 -15.08 6.39 -19.21
C LYS A 167 -15.75 5.96 -17.92
N THR A 168 -15.33 6.51 -16.80
CA THR A 168 -15.89 6.18 -15.48
C THR A 168 -16.14 7.45 -14.68
N LYS A 169 -17.16 7.42 -13.83
CA LYS A 169 -17.29 8.41 -12.76
C LYS A 169 -16.28 8.09 -11.65
N VAL A 170 -15.99 9.10 -10.84
CA VAL A 170 -15.30 8.94 -9.55
C VAL A 170 -16.03 7.89 -8.72
N PHE A 171 -15.29 6.90 -8.25
CA PHE A 171 -15.80 5.79 -7.48
C PHE A 171 -15.59 6.02 -5.98
N GLY A 172 -16.55 5.62 -5.16
CA GLY A 172 -16.45 5.66 -3.70
C GLY A 172 -17.08 4.42 -3.08
N TYR A 173 -16.66 4.09 -1.86
CA TYR A 173 -17.26 2.99 -1.10
C TYR A 173 -17.23 3.25 0.40
N THR A 174 -18.11 2.55 1.11
CA THR A 174 -18.12 2.50 2.57
C THR A 174 -17.19 1.40 3.07
N ARG A 175 -16.47 1.64 4.17
CA ARG A 175 -15.54 0.66 4.74
C ARG A 175 -16.19 -0.12 5.87
N SER A 176 -16.04 -1.44 5.84
CA SER A 176 -16.39 -2.30 6.98
C SER A 176 -15.39 -2.21 8.14
N HIS A 177 -14.14 -1.80 7.85
CA HIS A 177 -12.99 -1.95 8.74
C HIS A 177 -12.66 -3.40 9.13
N ILE A 178 -13.30 -4.39 8.50
CA ILE A 178 -13.06 -5.81 8.75
C ILE A 178 -12.11 -6.34 7.68
N GLY A 179 -11.02 -6.96 8.12
CA GLY A 179 -9.97 -7.47 7.26
C GLY A 179 -9.65 -8.93 7.54
N VAL A 180 -9.24 -9.67 6.51
CA VAL A 180 -8.74 -11.04 6.61
C VAL A 180 -7.32 -11.08 6.04
N TRP A 181 -6.44 -11.87 6.65
CA TRP A 181 -5.11 -12.10 6.10
C TRP A 181 -5.12 -13.22 5.08
N GLU A 182 -4.64 -12.90 3.89
CA GLU A 182 -4.33 -13.88 2.86
C GLU A 182 -2.82 -13.97 2.67
N LEU A 183 -2.35 -15.21 2.54
CA LEU A 183 -0.92 -15.51 2.41
C LEU A 183 -0.53 -15.52 0.94
N LEU A 184 0.56 -14.82 0.61
CA LEU A 184 1.16 -14.88 -0.73
C LEU A 184 2.26 -15.94 -0.72
N ILE A 185 1.92 -17.14 -1.16
CA ILE A 185 2.79 -18.32 -1.11
C ILE A 185 3.33 -18.58 -2.50
N ALA A 186 4.65 -18.62 -2.67
CA ALA A 186 5.27 -18.93 -3.96
C ALA A 186 4.83 -20.30 -4.49
N ASP A 187 4.49 -20.36 -5.77
CA ASP A 187 4.09 -21.58 -6.51
C ASP A 187 5.11 -21.91 -7.62
N GLU A 188 6.32 -21.38 -7.47
CA GLU A 188 7.45 -21.62 -8.35
C GLU A 188 8.78 -21.33 -7.65
N ARG A 189 9.87 -21.83 -8.24
CA ARG A 189 11.23 -21.51 -7.83
C ARG A 189 11.80 -20.39 -8.71
N VAL A 190 12.26 -19.30 -8.10
CA VAL A 190 12.79 -18.13 -8.82
C VAL A 190 14.14 -17.73 -8.24
N LYS A 191 15.15 -17.57 -9.10
CA LYS A 191 16.41 -16.92 -8.72
C LYS A 191 16.21 -15.41 -8.74
N VAL A 192 16.60 -14.74 -7.66
CA VAL A 192 16.53 -13.28 -7.56
C VAL A 192 17.92 -12.70 -7.30
N LYS A 193 18.16 -11.52 -7.85
CA LYS A 193 19.29 -10.66 -7.50
C LYS A 193 18.78 -9.41 -6.81
N LYS A 194 19.59 -8.81 -5.95
CA LYS A 194 19.29 -7.53 -5.34
C LYS A 194 18.96 -6.48 -6.42
N GLY A 195 17.82 -5.80 -6.25
CA GLY A 195 17.30 -4.82 -7.19
C GLY A 195 16.38 -5.41 -8.27
N ASP A 196 16.27 -6.73 -8.39
CA ASP A 196 15.30 -7.34 -9.29
C ASP A 196 13.87 -7.02 -8.83
N VAL A 197 13.04 -6.66 -9.80
CA VAL A 197 11.58 -6.62 -9.66
C VAL A 197 11.02 -7.75 -10.51
N VAL A 198 10.43 -8.75 -9.86
CA VAL A 198 9.95 -9.97 -10.51
C VAL A 198 8.49 -10.23 -10.21
N ARG A 199 7.76 -10.75 -11.20
CA ARG A 199 6.46 -11.36 -10.98
C ARG A 199 6.67 -12.81 -10.61
N ILE A 200 6.26 -13.18 -9.40
CA ILE A 200 6.35 -14.54 -8.88
C ILE A 200 4.94 -15.12 -8.84
N LYS A 201 4.73 -16.25 -9.50
CA LYS A 201 3.52 -17.05 -9.42
C LYS A 201 3.29 -17.48 -7.98
N ILE A 202 2.06 -17.31 -7.52
CA ILE A 202 1.66 -17.70 -6.18
C ILE A 202 0.52 -18.72 -6.25
N LYS A 203 0.30 -19.42 -5.15
CA LYS A 203 -0.93 -20.19 -4.96
C LYS A 203 -2.10 -19.22 -5.05
N GLU A 204 -3.05 -19.52 -5.94
CA GLU A 204 -4.15 -18.61 -6.27
C GLU A 204 -4.93 -18.19 -5.03
N VAL A 205 -5.14 -16.88 -4.87
CA VAL A 205 -6.01 -16.31 -3.84
C VAL A 205 -7.29 -15.83 -4.52
N ASN A 206 -8.41 -16.45 -4.15
CA ASN A 206 -9.74 -16.07 -4.64
C ASN A 206 -10.29 -14.97 -3.73
N LEU A 207 -10.63 -13.84 -4.33
CA LEU A 207 -11.23 -12.72 -3.63
C LEU A 207 -12.71 -12.62 -4.01
N PRO A 208 -13.62 -12.58 -3.03
CA PRO A 208 -15.03 -12.37 -3.31
C PRO A 208 -15.27 -10.96 -3.89
N PRO A 209 -16.46 -10.71 -4.46
CA PRO A 209 -16.89 -9.36 -4.81
C PRO A 209 -16.74 -8.39 -3.64
N ASN A 210 -16.68 -7.11 -3.95
CA ASN A 210 -16.71 -6.03 -2.96
C ASN A 210 -15.53 -6.10 -1.99
N THR A 211 -14.36 -6.45 -2.52
CA THR A 211 -13.11 -6.50 -1.77
C THR A 211 -12.04 -5.58 -2.36
N VAL A 212 -11.25 -5.01 -1.46
CA VAL A 212 -10.00 -4.31 -1.77
C VAL A 212 -8.88 -4.92 -0.97
N VAL A 213 -7.67 -4.96 -1.54
CA VAL A 213 -6.52 -5.55 -0.85
C VAL A 213 -5.42 -4.53 -0.62
N VAL A 214 -4.63 -4.76 0.45
CA VAL A 214 -3.48 -3.94 0.83
C VAL A 214 -2.38 -4.86 1.34
N PRO A 215 -1.20 -4.92 0.69
CA PRO A 215 -0.02 -5.57 1.25
C PRO A 215 0.29 -5.02 2.64
N LEU A 216 0.66 -5.88 3.57
CA LEU A 216 1.14 -5.44 4.87
C LEU A 216 2.49 -4.75 4.71
N SER A 217 2.64 -3.54 5.25
CA SER A 217 3.93 -2.82 5.30
C SER A 217 4.78 -3.31 6.47
N PHE A 218 5.12 -4.61 6.42
CA PHE A 218 6.19 -5.19 7.22
C PHE A 218 6.76 -6.42 6.48
N MET A 219 8.05 -6.37 6.13
CA MET A 219 8.72 -7.36 5.29
C MET A 219 8.60 -8.78 5.88
N ARG A 220 8.13 -9.73 5.07
CA ARG A 220 7.85 -11.12 5.47
C ARG A 220 8.79 -12.16 4.87
N ASN A 221 9.73 -11.76 4.02
CA ASN A 221 10.67 -12.65 3.38
C ASN A 221 12.08 -12.06 3.45
N ALA A 222 13.09 -12.85 3.79
CA ALA A 222 14.47 -12.35 3.92
C ALA A 222 15.04 -11.76 2.62
N TYR A 223 14.60 -12.24 1.46
CA TYR A 223 15.13 -11.82 0.17
C TYR A 223 14.48 -10.56 -0.37
N GLY A 224 13.37 -10.08 0.20
CA GLY A 224 12.67 -8.90 -0.33
C GLY A 224 11.24 -8.73 0.18
N THR A 225 10.50 -7.86 -0.50
CA THR A 225 9.12 -7.53 -0.15
C THR A 225 8.18 -7.57 -1.35
N VAL A 226 6.90 -7.73 -1.09
CA VAL A 226 5.83 -7.64 -2.08
C VAL A 226 5.41 -6.18 -2.23
N LEU A 227 5.56 -5.63 -3.43
CA LEU A 227 5.12 -4.28 -3.78
C LEU A 227 3.62 -4.23 -4.11
N ASP A 228 3.13 -5.26 -4.81
CA ASP A 228 1.77 -5.33 -5.32
C ASP A 228 1.39 -6.77 -5.67
N VAL A 229 0.13 -6.98 -6.02
CA VAL A 229 -0.38 -8.27 -6.49
C VAL A 229 -0.99 -8.16 -7.88
N VAL A 230 -1.01 -9.28 -8.61
CA VAL A 230 -1.42 -9.32 -10.01
C VAL A 230 -2.60 -10.26 -10.17
N GLN A 231 -3.65 -9.74 -10.80
CA GLN A 231 -4.68 -10.52 -11.45
C GLN A 231 -4.35 -10.60 -12.94
N LEU A 232 -4.33 -11.81 -13.48
CA LEU A 232 -4.14 -12.03 -14.92
C LEU A 232 -5.39 -11.68 -15.72
N GLY A 233 -5.19 -11.22 -16.95
CA GLY A 233 -6.27 -10.81 -17.85
C GLY A 233 -6.80 -9.40 -17.56
N ARG A 234 -7.98 -9.10 -18.10
CA ARG A 234 -8.57 -7.75 -18.02
C ARG A 234 -8.83 -7.37 -16.53
N PRO A 235 -8.51 -6.14 -16.10
CA PRO A 235 -8.73 -5.71 -14.72
C PRO A 235 -10.22 -5.77 -14.39
N ARG A 236 -10.54 -6.31 -13.21
CA ARG A 236 -11.92 -6.46 -12.73
C ARG A 236 -12.35 -5.24 -11.93
N LYS A 237 -13.64 -4.92 -11.99
CA LYS A 237 -14.29 -3.93 -11.12
C LYS A 237 -14.35 -4.45 -9.69
N VAL A 238 -14.67 -3.60 -8.71
CA VAL A 238 -14.66 -4.03 -7.31
C VAL A 238 -15.76 -5.05 -7.01
N GLU A 239 -16.89 -4.94 -7.71
CA GLU A 239 -18.12 -5.74 -7.62
C GLU A 239 -17.99 -7.15 -8.21
N GLU A 240 -16.87 -7.45 -8.85
CA GLU A 240 -16.61 -8.76 -9.44
C GLU A 240 -15.70 -9.60 -8.55
N GLU A 241 -15.82 -10.93 -8.64
CA GLU A 241 -14.80 -11.83 -8.11
C GLU A 241 -13.44 -11.58 -8.77
N LYS A 242 -12.37 -11.80 -8.00
CA LYS A 242 -11.00 -11.61 -8.46
C LYS A 242 -10.16 -12.81 -8.11
N LYS A 243 -9.14 -13.05 -8.94
CA LYS A 243 -8.17 -14.12 -8.73
C LYS A 243 -6.80 -13.51 -8.73
N ILE A 244 -6.07 -13.66 -7.64
CA ILE A 244 -4.71 -13.17 -7.54
C ILE A 244 -3.78 -14.35 -7.78
N GLN A 245 -2.98 -14.28 -8.84
CA GLN A 245 -2.12 -15.39 -9.28
C GLN A 245 -0.64 -15.07 -9.23
N GLN A 246 -0.24 -13.79 -9.13
CA GLN A 246 1.16 -13.43 -8.99
C GLN A 246 1.35 -12.31 -7.95
N ALA A 247 2.55 -12.24 -7.38
CA ALA A 247 3.02 -11.13 -6.57
C ALA A 247 4.15 -10.39 -7.30
N VAL A 248 4.13 -9.06 -7.24
CA VAL A 248 5.26 -8.22 -7.66
C VAL A 248 6.23 -8.12 -6.49
N PHE A 249 7.42 -8.70 -6.64
CA PHE A 249 8.40 -8.81 -5.57
C PHE A 249 9.66 -7.98 -5.89
N LEU A 250 10.07 -7.14 -4.94
CA LEU A 250 11.31 -6.38 -4.97
C LEU A 250 12.37 -7.11 -4.14
N ALA A 251 13.40 -7.62 -4.80
CA ALA A 251 14.50 -8.31 -4.13
C ALA A 251 15.51 -7.30 -3.53
N VAL A 252 15.90 -7.54 -2.29
CA VAL A 252 16.86 -6.71 -1.54
C VAL A 252 18.20 -7.41 -1.33
N GLU A 253 18.27 -8.69 -1.68
CA GLU A 253 19.45 -9.54 -1.61
C GLU A 253 19.38 -10.63 -2.68
N ASP A 254 20.54 -11.16 -3.07
CA ASP A 254 20.64 -12.28 -3.99
C ASP A 254 20.17 -13.58 -3.32
N GLY A 255 19.50 -14.44 -4.08
CA GLY A 255 19.10 -15.74 -3.55
C GLY A 255 18.10 -16.50 -4.40
N TRP A 256 17.38 -17.39 -3.74
CA TRP A 256 16.36 -18.24 -4.33
C TRP A 256 15.08 -18.17 -3.51
N ILE A 257 14.00 -17.79 -4.17
CA ILE A 257 12.64 -18.05 -3.72
C ILE A 257 12.33 -19.49 -4.11
N GLU A 258 11.94 -20.30 -3.15
CA GLU A 258 11.53 -21.69 -3.37
C GLU A 258 10.00 -21.82 -3.34
N GLU A 259 9.47 -22.85 -3.99
CA GLU A 259 8.04 -23.16 -3.91
C GLU A 259 7.63 -23.39 -2.44
N GLY A 260 6.51 -22.80 -2.03
CA GLY A 260 6.03 -22.81 -0.65
C GLY A 260 6.58 -21.70 0.24
N ASP A 261 7.53 -20.89 -0.23
CA ASP A 261 8.03 -19.72 0.52
C ASP A 261 6.93 -18.65 0.68
N LEU A 262 6.78 -18.14 1.90
CA LEU A 262 5.94 -16.97 2.16
C LEU A 262 6.63 -15.72 1.62
N LEU A 263 6.03 -15.09 0.62
CA LEU A 263 6.52 -13.83 0.04
C LEU A 263 6.07 -12.62 0.85
N GLY A 264 4.82 -12.66 1.32
CA GLY A 264 4.12 -11.54 1.92
C GLY A 264 2.74 -11.95 2.42
N VAL A 265 2.03 -10.97 3.00
CA VAL A 265 0.61 -11.12 3.35
C VAL A 265 -0.15 -9.92 2.83
N ILE A 266 -1.37 -10.15 2.35
CA ILE A 266 -2.30 -9.09 1.98
C ILE A 266 -3.45 -9.06 2.96
N ASN A 267 -3.93 -7.85 3.21
CA ASN A 267 -5.12 -7.59 4.00
C ASN A 267 -6.29 -7.45 3.02
N VAL A 268 -7.22 -8.39 3.05
CA VAL A 268 -8.45 -8.36 2.26
C VAL A 268 -9.52 -7.67 3.06
N TYR A 269 -9.93 -6.48 2.64
CA TYR A 269 -10.99 -5.69 3.26
C TYR A 269 -12.29 -5.78 2.47
N PHE A 270 -13.40 -5.92 3.18
CA PHE A 270 -14.74 -5.89 2.61
C PHE A 270 -15.25 -4.45 2.56
N VAL A 271 -15.88 -4.08 1.45
CA VAL A 271 -16.35 -2.72 1.20
C VAL A 271 -17.82 -2.69 0.79
N GLY A 272 -18.51 -1.63 1.18
CA GLY A 272 -19.91 -1.41 0.90
C GLY A 272 -20.08 -0.74 -0.45
N VAL A 273 -20.74 -1.44 -1.36
CA VAL A 273 -21.20 -0.98 -2.68
C VAL A 273 -22.66 -1.44 -2.87
N GLU A 274 -23.36 -0.98 -3.92
CA GLU A 274 -24.83 -1.08 -4.10
C GLU A 274 -25.46 -2.46 -3.91
N LYS A 275 -24.70 -3.57 -3.98
CA LYS A 275 -25.20 -4.93 -3.74
C LYS A 275 -24.24 -5.72 -2.86
N LEU A 276 -24.62 -5.92 -1.61
CA LEU A 276 -23.91 -6.78 -0.68
C LEU A 276 -24.66 -8.11 -0.55
N SER A 277 -24.09 -9.17 -1.12
CA SER A 277 -24.51 -10.54 -0.82
C SER A 277 -23.68 -11.11 0.31
N GLY A 278 -24.16 -12.19 0.94
CA GLY A 278 -23.39 -12.92 1.94
C GLY A 278 -21.97 -13.22 1.44
N ILE A 279 -20.98 -12.94 2.28
CA ILE A 279 -19.57 -13.10 1.94
C ILE A 279 -19.15 -14.50 2.41
N PRO A 280 -18.90 -15.46 1.51
CA PRO A 280 -18.36 -16.74 1.91
C PRO A 280 -16.93 -16.52 2.42
N LEU A 281 -16.69 -16.89 3.67
CA LEU A 281 -15.37 -16.81 4.29
C LEU A 281 -14.95 -18.19 4.77
N GLU A 282 -14.40 -18.97 3.85
CA GLU A 282 -13.84 -20.29 4.12
C GLU A 282 -12.36 -20.26 3.75
N LEU A 283 -11.51 -20.22 4.78
CA LEU A 283 -10.07 -20.37 4.63
C LEU A 283 -9.63 -21.54 5.48
N GLU A 284 -8.74 -22.34 4.92
CA GLU A 284 -8.14 -23.49 5.59
C GLU A 284 -6.72 -23.15 6.06
N PRO A 285 -6.21 -23.83 7.09
CA PRO A 285 -4.81 -23.75 7.47
C PRO A 285 -3.90 -24.09 6.29
N ARG A 286 -2.83 -23.31 6.11
CA ARG A 286 -1.87 -23.52 5.02
C ARG A 286 -0.47 -23.74 5.57
N GLU A 287 0.23 -24.74 5.02
CA GLU A 287 1.66 -24.90 5.24
C GLU A 287 2.46 -23.91 4.38
N VAL A 288 3.39 -23.20 5.01
CA VAL A 288 4.29 -22.25 4.36
C VAL A 288 5.70 -22.36 4.91
N ASN A 289 6.70 -21.98 4.11
CA ASN A 289 8.05 -21.76 4.59
C ASN A 289 8.21 -20.29 4.97
N LEU A 290 8.43 -20.01 6.26
CA LEU A 290 8.89 -18.70 6.69
C LEU A 290 10.36 -18.55 6.34
N VAL A 291 10.67 -17.50 5.58
CA VAL A 291 12.03 -17.19 5.14
C VAL A 291 12.49 -15.94 5.86
N TYR A 292 13.41 -16.07 6.82
CA TYR A 292 13.86 -14.94 7.63
C TYR A 292 15.36 -15.01 7.90
N ARG A 293 15.94 -13.84 8.16
CA ARG A 293 17.34 -13.75 8.56
C ARG A 293 17.48 -14.06 10.05
N SER A 294 18.50 -14.83 10.40
CA SER A 294 18.87 -15.05 11.79
C SER A 294 20.39 -15.23 11.88
N GLY A 295 21.05 -14.37 12.66
CA GLY A 295 22.51 -14.29 12.67
C GLY A 295 23.07 -13.94 11.28
N GLY A 296 24.10 -14.66 10.83
CA GLY A 296 24.76 -14.44 9.54
C GLY A 296 24.10 -15.11 8.33
N GLY A 297 22.93 -15.73 8.47
CA GLY A 297 22.33 -16.55 7.42
C GLY A 297 20.81 -16.43 7.30
N ILE A 298 20.28 -17.08 6.27
CA ILE A 298 18.84 -17.17 5.98
C ILE A 298 18.33 -18.54 6.42
N ILE A 299 17.27 -18.55 7.22
CA ILE A 299 16.59 -19.74 7.69
C ILE A 299 15.28 -19.89 6.92
N ARG A 300 14.98 -21.12 6.49
CA ARG A 300 13.64 -21.53 6.06
C ARG A 300 13.04 -22.46 7.09
N LYS A 301 11.89 -22.08 7.63
CA LYS A 301 11.15 -22.88 8.61
C LYS A 301 9.74 -23.13 8.10
N LYS A 302 9.41 -24.40 7.88
CA LYS A 302 8.04 -24.82 7.58
C LYS A 302 7.16 -24.65 8.82
N VAL A 303 5.99 -24.03 8.66
CA VAL A 303 4.98 -23.83 9.70
C VAL A 303 3.58 -24.00 9.10
N SER A 304 2.62 -24.41 9.93
CA SER A 304 1.19 -24.25 9.63
C SER A 304 0.72 -22.88 10.10
N VAL A 305 0.01 -22.15 9.25
CA VAL A 305 -0.60 -20.86 9.58
C VAL A 305 -2.11 -21.01 9.56
N GLU A 306 -2.71 -20.82 10.74
CA GLU A 306 -4.15 -20.75 10.90
C GLU A 306 -4.70 -19.45 10.31
N PRO A 307 -5.79 -19.49 9.52
CA PRO A 307 -6.41 -18.30 8.99
C PRO A 307 -7.11 -17.52 10.10
N PHE A 308 -7.01 -16.20 10.02
CA PHE A 308 -7.67 -15.31 10.95
C PHE A 308 -8.05 -14.00 10.25
N GLY A 309 -8.92 -13.24 10.89
CA GLY A 309 -9.17 -11.87 10.49
C GLY A 309 -9.22 -10.96 11.71
N TYR A 310 -9.58 -9.72 11.45
CA TYR A 310 -9.57 -8.69 12.47
C TYR A 310 -10.54 -7.57 12.14
N ARG A 311 -10.98 -6.87 13.19
CA ARG A 311 -11.71 -5.61 13.06
C ARG A 311 -10.77 -4.47 13.41
N ARG A 312 -10.60 -3.54 12.50
CA ARG A 312 -9.70 -2.39 12.62
C ARG A 312 -10.41 -1.21 13.27
N ALA A 313 -9.73 -0.50 14.16
CA ALA A 313 -10.25 0.76 14.68
C ALA A 313 -10.40 1.80 13.56
N ALA A 314 -11.44 2.66 13.67
CA ALA A 314 -11.59 3.83 12.81
C ALA A 314 -10.57 4.94 13.14
N SER A 315 -9.90 4.83 14.29
CA SER A 315 -8.83 5.73 14.71
C SER A 315 -7.46 5.08 14.52
N ALA A 316 -6.45 5.90 14.26
CA ALA A 316 -5.06 5.47 14.11
C ALA A 316 -4.09 6.58 14.51
N THR A 317 -2.81 6.20 14.61
CA THR A 317 -1.70 7.14 14.87
C THR A 317 -0.69 7.07 13.73
N TRP A 318 0.10 8.12 13.58
CA TRP A 318 1.25 8.10 12.69
C TRP A 318 2.52 7.82 13.46
N GLU A 319 3.46 7.15 12.80
CA GLU A 319 4.86 7.13 13.21
C GLU A 319 5.72 7.61 12.05
N VAL A 320 6.64 8.53 12.34
CA VAL A 320 7.57 9.08 11.34
C VAL A 320 8.86 8.28 11.40
N LEU A 321 9.27 7.73 10.26
CA LEU A 321 10.51 6.97 10.15
C LEU A 321 11.65 7.95 9.98
N VAL A 322 12.56 7.99 10.97
CA VAL A 322 13.69 8.94 10.98
C VAL A 322 14.98 8.16 10.85
N ALA A 323 15.82 8.52 9.90
CA ALA A 323 17.13 7.91 9.72
C ALA A 323 17.98 8.05 10.99
N ASN A 324 18.65 6.95 11.33
CA ASN A 324 19.57 6.83 12.46
C ASN A 324 20.98 6.44 11.97
N GLU A 325 21.28 6.73 10.71
CA GLU A 325 22.58 6.61 10.09
C GLU A 325 22.71 7.58 8.91
N ARG A 326 23.94 7.89 8.52
CA ARG A 326 24.26 8.45 7.20
C ARG A 326 24.45 7.30 6.22
N LYS A 327 23.80 7.34 5.07
CA LYS A 327 23.89 6.30 4.04
C LYS A 327 23.86 6.86 2.63
N GLU A 328 24.86 6.49 1.84
CA GLU A 328 24.85 6.72 0.39
C GLU A 328 23.84 5.78 -0.27
N VAL A 329 23.06 6.35 -1.18
CA VAL A 329 22.02 5.64 -1.94
C VAL A 329 22.28 5.77 -3.43
N ARG A 330 21.94 4.73 -4.19
CA ARG A 330 22.16 4.65 -5.63
C ARG A 330 20.86 4.36 -6.36
N TYR A 331 20.64 5.04 -7.48
CA TYR A 331 19.46 4.91 -8.31
C TYR A 331 19.14 3.44 -8.63
N GLY A 332 17.91 3.03 -8.28
CA GLY A 332 17.41 1.70 -8.57
C GLY A 332 18.07 0.57 -7.75
N GLU A 333 18.90 0.88 -6.75
CA GLU A 333 19.46 -0.10 -5.82
C GLU A 333 18.73 -0.06 -4.48
N PRO A 334 17.79 -0.99 -4.20
CA PRO A 334 17.06 -0.99 -2.93
C PRO A 334 18.02 -1.20 -1.75
N CYS A 335 17.76 -0.53 -0.64
CA CYS A 335 18.62 -0.62 0.53
C CYS A 335 17.85 -0.50 1.85
N LEU A 336 18.36 -1.15 2.90
CA LEU A 336 17.83 -0.99 4.26
C LEU A 336 18.53 0.19 4.94
N ILE A 337 17.78 1.21 5.35
CA ILE A 337 18.26 2.34 6.13
C ILE A 337 17.95 2.08 7.60
N LYS A 338 18.93 2.20 8.50
CA LYS A 338 18.68 2.18 9.94
C LYS A 338 17.85 3.38 10.33
N ILE A 339 16.77 3.14 11.06
CA ILE A 339 15.88 4.17 11.57
C ILE A 339 15.87 4.18 13.09
N LYS A 340 15.42 5.28 13.68
CA LYS A 340 15.11 5.32 15.11
C LYS A 340 14.06 4.22 15.36
N LYS A 341 14.34 3.38 16.37
CA LYS A 341 13.56 2.18 16.63
C LYS A 341 12.08 2.52 16.81
N VAL A 342 11.25 1.95 15.94
CA VAL A 342 9.79 2.10 15.95
C VAL A 342 9.19 0.96 16.75
N LYS A 343 8.37 1.31 17.75
CA LYS A 343 7.59 0.36 18.51
C LYS A 343 6.21 0.18 17.86
N ILE A 344 5.88 -1.06 17.51
CA ILE A 344 4.55 -1.43 17.00
C ILE A 344 3.84 -2.20 18.12
N PRO A 345 2.79 -1.62 18.72
CA PRO A 345 2.05 -2.28 19.80
C PRO A 345 1.45 -3.63 19.37
N ARG A 346 1.13 -4.46 20.36
CA ARG A 346 0.31 -5.66 20.14
C ARG A 346 -0.98 -5.31 19.42
N ASN A 347 -1.47 -6.23 18.60
CA ASN A 347 -2.70 -6.07 17.83
C ASN A 347 -2.74 -4.77 17.01
N THR A 348 -1.69 -4.52 16.23
CA THR A 348 -1.59 -3.32 15.39
C THR A 348 -1.27 -3.69 13.94
N ILE A 349 -2.01 -3.17 12.97
CA ILE A 349 -1.67 -3.29 11.54
C ILE A 349 -0.94 -2.03 11.10
N VAL A 350 0.07 -2.21 10.24
CA VAL A 350 0.92 -1.12 9.76
C VAL A 350 0.74 -0.96 8.25
N TYR A 351 0.51 0.28 7.82
CA TYR A 351 0.50 0.65 6.41
C TYR A 351 1.36 1.88 6.16
N GLN A 352 2.11 1.87 5.07
CA GLN A 352 2.77 3.06 4.55
C GLN A 352 1.76 4.16 4.23
N MET A 353 2.11 5.39 4.57
CA MET A 353 1.50 6.57 3.95
C MET A 353 2.22 6.81 2.63
N CYS A 354 1.55 6.51 1.52
CA CYS A 354 2.15 6.54 0.19
C CYS A 354 2.06 7.95 -0.37
N ILE A 355 2.83 8.85 0.26
CA ILE A 355 3.23 10.13 -0.31
C ILE A 355 4.73 10.28 -0.02
N MET A 356 5.52 10.54 -1.05
CA MET A 356 6.97 10.56 -0.94
C MET A 356 7.44 11.69 0.00
N ARG A 357 8.31 11.37 0.95
CA ARG A 357 8.79 12.31 1.99
C ARG A 357 10.31 12.47 2.02
N HIS A 358 10.99 11.99 0.97
CA HIS A 358 12.44 12.10 0.85
C HIS A 358 12.86 12.23 -0.62
N ALA A 359 13.57 13.31 -0.98
CA ALA A 359 13.89 13.64 -2.38
C ALA A 359 14.71 12.60 -3.16
N TYR A 360 15.37 11.64 -2.50
CA TYR A 360 16.18 10.63 -3.19
C TYR A 360 15.49 9.27 -3.37
N GLY A 361 14.28 9.07 -2.86
CA GLY A 361 13.61 7.77 -2.99
C GLY A 361 12.42 7.57 -2.06
N ALA A 362 11.72 6.47 -2.29
CA ALA A 362 10.53 6.13 -1.51
C ALA A 362 10.89 5.15 -0.39
N PHE A 363 10.26 5.34 0.76
CA PHE A 363 10.05 4.26 1.71
C PHE A 363 9.17 3.18 1.04
N VAL A 364 9.48 1.91 1.26
CA VAL A 364 8.74 0.79 0.68
C VAL A 364 8.18 -0.12 1.77
N ASP A 365 9.00 -0.47 2.77
CA ASP A 365 8.58 -1.44 3.78
C ASP A 365 9.39 -1.34 5.08
N LEU A 366 8.79 -1.75 6.20
CA LEU A 366 9.50 -1.90 7.47
C LEU A 366 10.23 -3.23 7.52
N TYR A 367 11.38 -3.23 8.19
CA TYR A 367 12.15 -4.42 8.46
C TYR A 367 12.63 -4.48 9.92
N SER A 368 12.77 -5.70 10.41
CA SER A 368 13.40 -6.01 11.69
C SER A 368 14.29 -7.24 11.54
N GLU A 369 15.40 -7.25 12.26
CA GLU A 369 16.27 -8.44 12.35
C GLU A 369 15.69 -9.56 13.22
N THR A 370 14.63 -9.27 13.98
CA THR A 370 13.93 -10.31 14.74
C THR A 370 13.12 -11.21 13.80
N PRO A 371 13.03 -12.53 14.07
CA PRO A 371 12.18 -13.44 13.32
C PRO A 371 10.74 -12.95 13.19
N LEU A 372 10.03 -13.40 12.17
CA LEU A 372 8.66 -12.98 11.89
C LEU A 372 7.74 -13.20 13.10
N GLN A 373 7.17 -12.09 13.56
CA GLN A 373 6.28 -12.06 14.72
C GLN A 373 4.82 -11.99 14.29
N LYS A 374 3.94 -12.52 15.15
CA LYS A 374 2.49 -12.46 14.98
C LYS A 374 1.96 -11.04 15.20
N VAL A 375 0.74 -10.76 14.76
CA VAL A 375 0.13 -9.43 14.93
C VAL A 375 -0.21 -9.14 16.40
N GLU A 376 -0.50 -10.19 17.17
CA GLU A 376 -0.83 -10.16 18.59
C GLU A 376 0.39 -9.90 19.49
N GLU A 377 1.59 -9.99 18.91
CA GLU A 377 2.84 -9.72 19.59
C GLU A 377 3.26 -8.26 19.45
N GLU A 378 4.02 -7.80 20.43
CA GLU A 378 4.67 -6.50 20.34
C GLU A 378 5.85 -6.64 19.38
N ARG A 379 5.91 -5.73 18.41
CA ARG A 379 6.87 -5.77 17.32
C ARG A 379 7.70 -4.51 17.29
N TYR A 380 8.86 -4.61 16.69
CA TYR A 380 9.76 -3.48 16.52
C TYR A 380 10.27 -3.46 15.10
N ALA A 381 10.48 -2.26 14.56
CA ALA A 381 11.22 -2.05 13.32
C ALA A 381 12.39 -1.12 13.61
N ASP A 382 13.57 -1.49 13.14
CA ASP A 382 14.80 -0.70 13.27
C ASP A 382 15.42 -0.34 11.92
N ARG A 383 14.81 -0.82 10.83
CA ARG A 383 15.20 -0.49 9.46
C ARG A 383 13.98 -0.20 8.60
N ALA A 384 14.18 0.67 7.62
CA ALA A 384 13.25 0.95 6.55
C ALA A 384 13.87 0.50 5.22
N LEU A 385 13.15 -0.30 4.45
CA LEU A 385 13.48 -0.54 3.06
C LEU A 385 13.18 0.74 2.27
N PHE A 386 14.21 1.24 1.61
CA PHE A 386 14.20 2.45 0.82
C PHE A 386 14.58 2.13 -0.62
N TYR A 387 13.83 2.66 -1.57
CA TYR A 387 14.08 2.44 -2.99
C TYR A 387 14.47 3.76 -3.67
N PRO A 388 15.77 3.95 -3.98
CA PRO A 388 16.24 5.22 -4.50
C PRO A 388 15.82 5.48 -5.94
N ILE A 389 15.46 6.73 -6.21
CA ILE A 389 15.13 7.23 -7.55
C ILE A 389 16.16 8.25 -8.06
N ALA A 390 17.18 8.52 -7.26
CA ALA A 390 18.37 9.28 -7.61
C ALA A 390 19.56 8.79 -6.77
N ASP A 391 20.77 9.04 -7.26
CA ASP A 391 21.96 8.94 -6.42
C ASP A 391 21.96 10.06 -5.39
N GLY A 392 22.44 9.77 -4.19
CA GLY A 392 22.50 10.76 -3.14
C GLY A 392 22.93 10.21 -1.79
N GLU A 393 22.56 10.95 -0.75
CA GLU A 393 22.91 10.63 0.62
C GLU A 393 21.70 10.92 1.51
N VAL A 394 21.31 9.89 2.26
CA VAL A 394 20.42 10.01 3.40
C VAL A 394 21.24 10.35 4.62
N ARG A 395 20.84 11.39 5.36
CA ARG A 395 21.50 11.82 6.60
C ARG A 395 20.74 11.36 7.83
N GLU A 396 21.49 11.19 8.91
CA GLU A 396 20.89 10.97 10.22
C GLU A 396 19.97 12.13 10.59
N GLY A 397 18.77 11.82 11.10
CA GLY A 397 17.75 12.82 11.43
C GLY A 397 16.78 13.18 10.31
N GLU A 398 17.01 12.70 9.08
CA GLU A 398 16.10 12.92 7.94
C GLU A 398 14.88 11.98 8.01
N ILE A 399 13.72 12.49 7.57
CA ILE A 399 12.49 11.71 7.39
C ILE A 399 12.65 10.79 6.19
N ILE A 400 12.41 9.50 6.39
CA ILE A 400 12.45 8.46 5.33
C ILE A 400 11.06 8.14 4.82
N GLY A 401 10.06 8.20 5.71
CA GLY A 401 8.68 7.87 5.38
C GLY A 401 7.79 8.00 6.60
N ILE A 402 6.50 7.73 6.41
CA ILE A 402 5.49 7.79 7.46
C ILE A 402 4.66 6.52 7.38
N ILE A 403 4.36 5.94 8.54
CA ILE A 403 3.48 4.78 8.65
C ILE A 403 2.24 5.11 9.46
N ASN A 404 1.16 4.42 9.16
CA ASN A 404 -0.09 4.42 9.90
C ASN A 404 -0.12 3.19 10.81
N LEU A 405 -0.42 3.40 12.09
CA LEU A 405 -0.59 2.34 13.09
C LEU A 405 -2.07 2.22 13.43
N TYR A 406 -2.68 1.11 13.03
CA TYR A 406 -4.08 0.82 13.30
C TYR A 406 -4.21 -0.25 14.36
N SER A 407 -4.81 0.07 15.50
CA SER A 407 -5.21 -0.97 16.46
C SER A 407 -6.27 -1.87 15.86
N VAL A 408 -6.17 -3.17 16.14
CA VAL A 408 -7.10 -4.18 15.65
C VAL A 408 -7.58 -5.08 16.78
N GLU A 409 -8.77 -5.63 16.61
CA GLU A 409 -9.27 -6.76 17.39
C GLU A 409 -9.14 -8.01 16.53
N VAL A 410 -8.27 -8.94 16.91
CA VAL A 410 -8.06 -10.20 16.18
C VAL A 410 -9.17 -11.21 16.53
N GLY A 411 -9.62 -11.98 15.53
CA GLY A 411 -10.68 -12.97 15.69
C GLY A 411 -10.52 -14.17 14.75
N THR A 412 -11.15 -15.28 15.14
CA THR A 412 -11.35 -16.45 14.27
C THR A 412 -12.26 -16.09 13.10
N LEU A 413 -12.26 -16.90 12.04
CA LEU A 413 -13.14 -16.67 10.88
C LEU A 413 -14.63 -16.63 11.27
N SER A 414 -15.07 -17.44 12.25
CA SER A 414 -16.43 -17.38 12.77
C SER A 414 -16.76 -16.01 13.38
N LYS A 415 -15.82 -15.41 14.11
CA LYS A 415 -15.98 -14.07 14.70
C LYS A 415 -15.95 -12.98 13.63
N VAL A 416 -15.11 -13.14 12.60
CA VAL A 416 -15.06 -12.25 11.44
C VAL A 416 -16.40 -12.25 10.71
N LYS A 417 -16.99 -13.43 10.49
CA LYS A 417 -18.32 -13.57 9.89
C LYS A 417 -19.39 -12.82 10.69
N GLN A 418 -19.39 -12.96 12.02
CA GLN A 418 -20.30 -12.21 12.90
C GLN A 418 -20.12 -10.69 12.77
N TRP A 419 -18.88 -10.19 12.68
CA TRP A 419 -18.65 -8.76 12.44
C TRP A 419 -19.16 -8.31 11.07
N LEU A 420 -19.00 -9.15 10.03
CA LEU A 420 -19.48 -8.83 8.69
C LEU A 420 -20.99 -8.81 8.64
N ASP A 421 -21.66 -9.83 9.19
CA ASP A 421 -23.13 -9.92 9.23
C ASP A 421 -23.71 -8.68 9.95
N SER A 422 -23.16 -8.32 11.12
CA SER A 422 -23.56 -7.11 11.84
C SER A 422 -23.36 -5.83 11.04
N TRP A 423 -22.26 -5.72 10.30
CA TRP A 423 -21.99 -4.54 9.47
C TRP A 423 -22.90 -4.49 8.24
N LEU A 424 -23.27 -5.64 7.67
CA LEU A 424 -24.22 -5.74 6.58
C LEU A 424 -25.62 -5.33 7.02
N ASP A 425 -26.06 -5.74 8.21
CA ASP A 425 -27.35 -5.35 8.78
C ASP A 425 -27.42 -3.83 8.99
N GLU A 426 -26.38 -3.23 9.61
CA GLU A 426 -26.26 -1.77 9.77
C GLU A 426 -26.31 -1.03 8.41
N MET A 427 -25.69 -1.60 7.37
CA MET A 427 -25.72 -1.02 6.04
C MET A 427 -27.08 -1.18 5.37
N GLY A 428 -27.73 -2.33 5.51
CA GLY A 428 -29.07 -2.58 4.98
C GLY A 428 -30.09 -1.60 5.54
N GLU A 429 -30.06 -1.36 6.85
CA GLU A 429 -30.87 -0.33 7.51
C GLU A 429 -30.57 1.07 6.96
N ALA A 430 -29.29 1.43 6.86
CA ALA A 430 -28.89 2.73 6.32
C ALA A 430 -29.34 2.94 4.86
N PHE A 431 -29.24 1.92 3.99
CA PHE A 431 -29.74 1.99 2.61
C PHE A 431 -31.26 2.03 2.52
N ALA A 432 -31.98 1.45 3.49
CA ALA A 432 -33.44 1.51 3.54
C ALA A 432 -33.98 2.86 4.06
N GLU A 433 -33.22 3.54 4.93
CA GLU A 433 -33.64 4.80 5.58
C GLU A 433 -33.15 6.08 4.87
N SER A 434 -32.26 5.98 3.88
CA SER A 434 -31.60 7.16 3.30
C SER A 434 -32.06 7.47 1.87
N GLU A 435 -32.26 8.77 1.58
CA GLU A 435 -32.02 9.36 0.25
C GLU A 435 -30.49 9.44 -0.01
N TRP A 436 -29.74 8.37 0.28
CA TRP A 436 -28.33 8.33 -0.10
C TRP A 436 -28.24 8.40 -1.62
N PRO A 437 -27.18 9.01 -2.18
CA PRO A 437 -26.95 8.90 -3.61
C PRO A 437 -26.76 7.42 -3.92
N MET A 438 -27.79 6.78 -4.47
CA MET A 438 -27.70 5.53 -5.20
C MET A 438 -26.83 5.85 -6.42
N TRP A 439 -25.62 5.29 -6.49
CA TRP A 439 -24.59 5.65 -7.49
C TRP A 439 -24.42 4.61 -8.59
#